data_AF-A0A371CYM7-F1
#
_entry.id   AF-A0A371CYM7-F1
#
_cell.length_a   1.000
_cell.length_b   1.000
_cell.length_c   1.000
_cell.angle_alpha   90.00
_cell.angle_beta   90.00
_cell.angle_gamma   90.00
#
_symmetry.space_group_name_H-M   'P 1'
#
loop_
_entity.id
_entity.type
_entity.pdbx_description
1 polymer ?
#
loop_
_entity_poly.entity_id
_entity_poly.type
_entity_poly.pdbx_seq_one_letter_code
_entity_poly.pdbx_strand_id
1 'polypeptide(L)' 'LRWVPGHMEVHGNELADEEAKKAAKGDSSNSASLPAKLRKSLPCSVTAARRAHMARLRKESAVRWRQSARGRRLGAVDP' A
#
# COMPACT_ATOMS: atom_id res chain seq x y z
N LEU A 1 21.07 -22.07 -7.45
CA LEU A 1 20.29 -20.82 -7.64
C LEU A 1 20.83 -20.12 -8.88
N ARG A 2 19.98 -19.64 -9.78
CA ARG A 2 20.37 -18.94 -11.01
C ARG A 2 19.69 -17.58 -11.03
N TRP A 3 20.48 -16.51 -11.09
CA TRP A 3 19.95 -15.17 -11.24
C TRP A 3 19.57 -14.94 -12.69
N VAL A 4 18.41 -14.33 -12.89
CA VAL A 4 17.88 -13.96 -14.22
C VAL A 4 17.78 -12.44 -14.24
N PRO A 5 18.24 -11.76 -15.31
CA PRO A 5 18.12 -10.32 -15.42
C PRO A 5 16.64 -9.91 -15.52
N GLY A 6 16.27 -8.84 -14.81
CA GLY A 6 14.95 -8.25 -14.89
C GLY A 6 14.75 -7.47 -16.19
N HIS A 7 13.50 -7.34 -16.63
CA HIS A 7 13.11 -6.57 -17.83
C HIS A 7 13.73 -7.05 -19.16
N MET A 8 14.08 -8.32 -19.24
CA MET A 8 14.74 -8.93 -20.41
C MET A 8 13.86 -9.93 -21.16
N GLU A 9 12.53 -9.83 -21.13
CA GLU A 9 11.75 -10.69 -22.04
C GLU A 9 11.48 -12.10 -21.50
N VAL A 10 12.01 -12.41 -20.31
CA VAL A 10 12.13 -13.81 -19.87
C VAL A 10 10.77 -14.30 -19.44
N HIS A 11 10.09 -14.98 -20.35
CA HIS A 11 8.71 -15.43 -20.22
C HIS A 11 8.36 -16.00 -18.83
N GLY A 12 9.19 -16.90 -18.28
CA GLY A 12 8.94 -17.47 -16.96
C GLY A 12 9.06 -16.47 -15.79
N ASN A 13 9.95 -15.50 -15.89
CA ASN A 13 10.08 -14.42 -14.91
C ASN A 13 8.91 -13.45 -14.99
N GLU A 14 8.42 -13.18 -16.21
CA GLU A 14 7.31 -12.27 -16.44
C GLU A 14 5.98 -12.86 -15.96
N LEU A 15 5.73 -14.14 -16.22
CA LEU A 15 4.57 -14.84 -15.66
C LEU A 15 4.59 -14.81 -14.12
N ALA A 16 5.76 -15.03 -13.52
CA ALA A 16 5.91 -14.96 -12.07
C ALA A 16 5.64 -13.53 -11.54
N ASP A 17 6.12 -12.49 -12.24
CA ASP A 17 5.89 -11.09 -11.88
C ASP A 17 4.40 -10.70 -12.02
N GLU A 18 3.73 -11.14 -13.08
CA GLU A 18 2.30 -10.91 -13.27
C GLU A 18 1.45 -11.56 -12.17
N GLU A 19 1.72 -12.82 -11.81
CA GLU A 19 1.04 -13.47 -10.68
C GLU A 19 1.37 -12.79 -9.34
N ALA A 20 2.60 -12.33 -9.15
CA ALA A 20 2.98 -11.56 -7.96
C ALA A 20 2.21 -10.23 -7.86
N LYS A 21 2.01 -9.53 -8.98
CA LYS A 21 1.20 -8.29 -9.05
C LYS A 21 -0.28 -8.56 -8.73
N LYS A 22 -0.86 -9.66 -9.23
CA LYS A 22 -2.23 -10.08 -8.92
C LYS A 22 -2.38 -10.37 -7.42
N ALA A 23 -1.47 -11.17 -6.86
CA ALA A 23 -1.46 -11.47 -5.43
C ALA A 23 -1.32 -10.20 -4.57
N ALA A 24 -0.49 -9.24 -4.97
CA ALA A 24 -0.34 -7.96 -4.28
C ALA A 24 -1.60 -7.08 -4.31
N LYS A 25 -2.48 -7.26 -5.30
CA LYS A 25 -3.80 -6.59 -5.37
C LYS A 25 -4.87 -7.29 -4.55
N GLY A 26 -4.60 -8.49 -4.02
CA GLY A 26 -5.52 -9.29 -3.20
C GLY A 26 -6.00 -10.57 -3.89
N ASP A 27 -5.69 -10.76 -5.17
CA ASP A 27 -6.08 -11.95 -5.93
C ASP A 27 -5.04 -13.06 -5.72
N SER A 28 -5.19 -13.81 -4.63
CA SER A 28 -4.30 -14.92 -4.26
C SER A 28 -5.04 -16.25 -4.23
N SER A 29 -4.34 -17.33 -4.61
CA SER A 29 -4.83 -18.69 -4.40
C SER A 29 -4.99 -19.02 -2.91
N ASN A 30 -5.75 -20.08 -2.62
CA ASN A 30 -5.92 -20.59 -1.26
C ASN A 30 -4.55 -20.94 -0.63
N SER A 31 -4.34 -20.58 0.63
CA SER A 31 -3.08 -20.79 1.35
C SER A 31 -2.60 -22.24 1.34
N ALA A 32 -3.51 -23.23 1.33
CA ALA A 32 -3.14 -24.64 1.24
C ALA A 32 -2.45 -25.01 -0.09
N SER A 33 -2.84 -24.35 -1.19
CA SER A 33 -2.26 -24.54 -2.53
C SER A 33 -0.93 -23.82 -2.73
N LEU A 34 -0.60 -22.86 -1.86
CA LEU A 34 0.66 -22.13 -1.93
C LEU A 34 1.83 -22.96 -1.37
N PRO A 35 3.05 -22.76 -1.89
CA PRO A 35 4.27 -23.26 -1.27
C PRO A 35 4.38 -22.80 0.19
N ALA A 36 4.92 -23.64 1.08
CA ALA A 36 4.97 -23.38 2.52
C ALA A 36 5.53 -21.99 2.91
N LYS A 37 6.49 -21.48 2.12
CA LYS A 37 7.10 -20.16 2.31
C LYS A 37 6.15 -18.99 2.09
N LEU A 38 5.14 -19.16 1.23
CA LEU A 38 4.17 -18.12 0.84
C LEU A 38 2.85 -18.21 1.63
N ARG A 39 2.70 -19.20 2.51
CA ARG A 39 1.48 -19.36 3.34
C ARG A 39 1.37 -18.36 4.47
N LYS A 40 2.50 -17.76 4.87
CA LYS A 40 2.54 -16.76 5.94
C LYS A 40 2.42 -15.37 5.33
N SER A 41 1.56 -14.55 5.91
CA SER A 41 1.48 -13.13 5.55
C SER A 41 2.82 -12.45 5.81
N LEU A 42 3.23 -11.58 4.89
CA LEU A 42 4.40 -10.75 5.07
C LEU A 42 4.14 -9.71 6.17
N PRO A 43 5.15 -9.39 6.99
CA PRO A 43 5.01 -8.33 7.97
C PRO A 43 4.72 -6.99 7.27
N CYS A 44 3.86 -6.18 7.90
CA CYS A 44 3.58 -4.84 7.39
C CYS A 44 4.85 -3.99 7.46
N SER A 45 5.14 -3.27 6.38
CA SER A 45 6.24 -2.31 6.37
C SER A 45 5.97 -1.19 7.39
N VAL A 46 6.93 -0.95 8.28
CA VAL A 46 6.85 0.11 9.31
C VAL A 46 6.60 1.48 8.66
N THR A 47 7.22 1.74 7.51
CA THR A 47 7.05 3.02 6.79
C THR A 47 5.64 3.13 6.21
N ALA A 48 5.09 2.04 5.66
CA ALA A 48 3.72 2.01 5.16
C ALA A 48 2.71 2.25 6.29
N ALA A 49 2.89 1.60 7.44
CA ALA A 49 2.04 1.79 8.62
C ALA A 49 2.07 3.25 9.12
N ARG A 50 3.27 3.85 9.22
CA ARG A 50 3.42 5.27 9.61
C ARG A 50 2.73 6.21 8.62
N ARG A 51 2.87 5.97 7.31
CA ARG A 51 2.22 6.78 6.27
C ARG A 51 0.69 6.71 6.37
N ALA A 52 0.14 5.51 6.57
CA ALA A 52 -1.30 5.32 6.74
C ALA A 52 -1.81 6.05 7.99
N HIS A 53 -1.10 5.94 9.12
CA HIS A 53 -1.46 6.65 10.35
C HIS A 53 -1.41 8.18 10.16
N MET A 54 -0.35 8.70 9.56
CA MET A 54 -0.20 10.13 9.33
C MET A 54 -1.24 10.68 8.35
N ALA A 55 -1.62 9.90 7.32
CA ALA A 55 -2.70 10.26 6.41
C ALA A 55 -4.04 10.40 7.14
N ARG A 56 -4.35 9.45 8.04
CA ARG A 56 -5.53 9.52 8.91
C ARG A 56 -5.52 10.77 9.79
N LEU A 57 -4.41 11.04 10.49
CA LEU A 57 -4.27 12.22 11.33
C LEU A 57 -4.44 13.53 10.55
N ARG A 58 -3.87 13.61 9.34
CA ARG A 58 -4.04 14.79 8.47
C ARG A 58 -5.50 15.03 8.12
N LYS A 59 -6.24 13.96 7.75
CA LYS A 59 -7.67 14.06 7.46
C LYS A 59 -8.47 14.55 8.67
N GLU A 60 -8.23 13.98 9.84
CA GLU A 60 -8.88 14.40 11.09
C GLU A 60 -8.52 15.86 11.45
N SER A 61 -7.24 16.23 11.31
CA SER A 61 -6.76 17.59 11.60
C SER A 61 -7.41 18.63 10.69
N ALA A 62 -7.59 18.34 9.40
CA ALA A 62 -8.23 19.23 8.45
C ALA A 62 -9.72 19.45 8.79
N VAL A 63 -10.42 18.39 9.21
CA VAL A 63 -11.81 18.50 9.68
C VAL A 63 -11.88 19.37 10.93
N ARG A 64 -11.05 19.09 11.94
CA ARG A 64 -11.00 19.87 13.19
C ARG A 64 -10.64 21.33 12.94
N TRP A 65 -9.69 21.60 12.05
CA TRP A 65 -9.29 22.96 11.67
C TRP A 65 -10.48 23.74 11.09
N ARG A 66 -11.18 23.18 10.10
CA ARG A 66 -12.38 23.82 9.51
C ARG A 66 -13.49 24.06 10.53
N GLN A 67 -13.63 23.18 11.51
CA GLN A 67 -14.62 23.31 12.59
C GLN A 67 -14.18 24.26 13.72
N SER A 68 -12.92 24.70 13.74
CA SER A 68 -12.44 25.63 14.74
C SER A 68 -12.91 27.06 14.45
N ALA A 69 -13.06 27.89 15.47
CA ALA A 69 -13.42 29.29 15.30
C ALA A 69 -12.40 30.06 14.44
N ARG A 70 -11.11 29.73 14.60
CA ARG A 70 -10.01 30.34 13.83
C ARG A 70 -10.06 29.90 12.37
N GLY A 71 -10.25 28.61 12.11
CA GLY A 71 -10.36 28.09 10.74
C GLY A 71 -11.57 28.65 9.99
N ARG A 72 -12.73 28.79 10.65
CA ARG A 72 -13.89 29.49 10.06
C ARG A 72 -13.61 30.95 9.76
N ARG A 73 -12.95 31.66 10.68
CA ARG A 73 -12.58 33.07 10.47
C ARG A 73 -11.61 33.24 9.30
N LEU A 74 -10.61 32.36 9.20
CA LEU A 74 -9.61 32.42 8.13
C LEU A 74 -10.22 32.09 6.76
N GLY A 75 -11.10 31.08 6.68
CA GLY A 75 -11.80 30.75 5.43
C GLY A 75 -12.79 31.81 4.95
N ALA A 76 -13.16 32.80 5.79
CA ALA A 76 -13.94 33.96 5.36
C ALA A 76 -13.07 35.08 4.74
N VAL A 77 -11.75 35.01 4.92
CA VAL A 77 -10.78 36.00 4.41
C VAL A 77 -10.12 35.53 3.11
N ASP A 78 -9.94 34.22 2.96
CA ASP A 78 -9.30 33.59 1.80
C ASP A 78 -10.25 32.51 1.22
N PRO A 79 -11.15 32.87 0.28
CA PRO A 79 -12.18 31.98 -0.28
C PRO A 79 -11.65 30.91 -1.24
#